data_AF-A0A258A895-F1
#
_entry.id   AF-A0A258A895-F1
#
_cell.length_a   1.000
_cell.length_b   1.000
_cell.length_c   1.000
_cell.angle_alpha   90.00
_cell.angle_beta   90.00
_cell.angle_gamma   90.00
#
_symmetry.space_group_name_H-M   'P 1'
#
loop_
_entity.id
_entity.type
_entity.pdbx_description
1 polymer ?
#
loop_
_entity_poly.entity_id
_entity_poly.type
_entity_poly.pdbx_seq_one_letter_code
_entity_poly.pdbx_strand_id
1 'polypeptide(L)'
;MAELNLFTIPAGAPFLEVLAQAMLEGRFGRVHDPEDPAALARVTLYLPTRRAARAFAACLSDKLGGAPLLLPRILPLGDVDEAETALIGAGALAEDRIAPIDPLARRMILTRLVDAWGRSANRSHLRLDPSEPSLVPATLAEAYGLAGDLAALLDQMQTEDVAVERLGRLDAARFDKIWQLNAEFLSILGGAWPTILSERGACDPATFRNRMLAAERDRLLSGAVTGPIIAAGSTGTVPATARLLAA
;
A
#
# COMPACT_ATOMS: atom_id res chain seq x y z
N MET A 1 -1.24 -1.84 34.11
CA MET A 1 -1.05 -1.39 32.70
C MET A 1 -0.01 -2.30 32.10
N ALA A 2 -0.29 -2.96 30.97
CA ALA A 2 0.76 -3.70 30.27
C ALA A 2 1.89 -2.72 29.93
N GLU A 3 3.15 -3.08 30.23
CA GLU A 3 4.29 -2.27 29.83
C GLU A 3 4.29 -2.14 28.29
N LEU A 4 4.39 -0.90 27.81
CA LEU A 4 4.49 -0.65 26.37
C LEU A 4 5.87 -1.11 25.89
N ASN A 5 5.90 -2.09 24.98
CA ASN A 5 7.12 -2.55 24.29
C ASN A 5 7.58 -1.53 23.24
N LEU A 6 7.86 -0.30 23.66
CA LEU A 6 8.26 0.80 22.80
C LEU A 6 9.75 1.13 23.01
N PHE A 7 10.49 1.17 21.91
CA PHE A 7 11.92 1.49 21.89
C PHE A 7 12.20 2.66 20.95
N THR A 8 13.25 3.42 21.22
CA THR A 8 13.58 4.63 20.46
C THR A 8 15.02 4.59 19.95
N ILE A 9 15.23 5.01 18.70
CA ILE A 9 16.55 5.25 18.11
C ILE A 9 16.68 6.76 17.85
N PRO A 10 17.76 7.42 18.29
CA PRO A 10 17.99 8.83 17.99
C PRO A 10 18.02 9.11 16.49
N ALA A 11 17.41 10.21 16.04
CA ALA A 11 17.27 10.53 14.60
C ALA A 11 18.61 10.67 13.84
N GLY A 12 19.70 11.02 14.53
CA GLY A 12 21.04 11.13 13.94
C GLY A 12 21.86 9.83 13.95
N ALA A 13 21.35 8.76 14.55
CA ALA A 13 22.07 7.49 14.62
C ALA A 13 21.82 6.65 13.35
N PRO A 14 22.79 5.81 12.93
CA PRO A 14 22.61 4.90 11.79
C PRO A 14 21.54 3.85 12.12
N PHE A 15 20.29 4.13 11.73
CA PHE A 15 19.09 3.42 12.21
C PHE A 15 19.21 1.88 12.13
N LEU A 16 19.62 1.35 10.97
CA LEU A 16 19.71 -0.09 10.75
C LEU A 16 20.84 -0.73 11.56
N GLU A 17 21.97 -0.04 11.73
CA GLU A 17 23.08 -0.52 12.54
C GLU A 17 22.71 -0.56 14.03
N VAL A 18 22.03 0.49 14.52
CA VAL A 18 21.55 0.51 15.91
C VAL A 18 20.52 -0.59 16.14
N LEU A 19 19.57 -0.78 15.20
CA LEU A 19 18.57 -1.84 15.28
C LEU A 19 19.22 -3.23 15.31
N ALA A 20 20.15 -3.51 14.38
CA ALA A 20 20.82 -4.80 14.30
C ALA A 20 21.65 -5.07 15.57
N GLN A 21 22.35 -4.06 16.08
CA GLN A 21 23.09 -4.16 17.34
C GLN A 21 22.15 -4.49 18.51
N ALA A 22 21.04 -3.76 18.64
CA ALA A 22 20.06 -3.98 19.70
C ALA A 22 19.44 -5.38 19.66
N MET A 23 19.22 -5.94 18.47
CA MET A 23 18.76 -7.33 18.31
C MET A 23 19.81 -8.32 18.80
N LEU A 24 21.07 -8.15 18.41
CA LEU A 24 22.17 -9.04 18.83
C LEU A 24 22.47 -8.95 20.33
N GLU A 25 22.31 -7.77 20.94
CA GLU A 25 22.47 -7.52 22.37
C GLU A 25 21.29 -8.03 23.22
N GLY A 26 20.23 -8.52 22.59
CA GLY A 26 19.07 -9.08 23.28
C GLY A 26 18.13 -8.05 23.89
N ARG A 27 18.12 -6.80 23.38
CA ARG A 27 17.24 -5.73 23.90
C ARG A 27 15.75 -6.00 23.67
N PHE A 28 15.43 -6.88 22.72
CA PHE A 28 14.07 -7.34 22.42
C PHE A 28 13.82 -8.76 22.96
N GLY A 29 14.56 -9.17 23.99
CA GLY A 29 14.67 -10.56 24.45
C GLY A 29 15.83 -11.30 23.76
N ARG A 30 16.07 -12.56 24.14
CA ARG A 30 17.09 -13.43 23.53
C ARG A 30 16.69 -13.88 22.12
N VAL A 31 16.64 -12.92 21.20
CA VAL A 31 16.31 -13.13 19.78
C VAL A 31 17.49 -13.68 18.98
N HIS A 32 18.70 -13.49 19.50
CA HIS A 32 19.93 -14.09 19.02
C HIS A 32 20.53 -14.92 20.16
N ASP A 33 20.88 -16.16 19.86
CA ASP A 33 21.49 -17.08 20.81
C ASP A 33 22.59 -17.89 20.10
N PRO A 34 23.87 -17.76 20.51
CA PRO A 34 24.96 -18.56 19.96
C PRO A 34 24.77 -20.07 20.15
N GLU A 35 24.02 -20.51 21.16
CA GLU A 35 23.73 -21.94 21.43
C GLU A 35 22.54 -22.44 20.60
N ASP A 36 21.71 -21.54 20.08
CA ASP A 36 20.61 -21.85 19.15
C ASP A 36 20.72 -20.99 17.87
N PRO A 37 21.47 -21.48 16.86
CA PRO A 37 21.66 -20.76 15.59
C PRO A 37 20.37 -20.45 14.83
N ALA A 38 19.24 -21.07 15.18
CA ALA A 38 17.93 -20.82 14.57
C ALA A 38 17.10 -19.76 15.32
N ALA A 39 17.61 -19.19 16.42
CA ALA A 39 16.88 -18.22 17.22
C ALA A 39 16.42 -16.99 16.41
N LEU A 40 17.33 -16.42 15.61
CA LEU A 40 17.02 -15.25 14.77
C LEU A 40 15.97 -15.56 13.71
N ALA A 41 15.95 -16.79 13.17
CA ALA A 41 15.01 -17.21 12.14
C ALA A 41 13.54 -17.23 12.61
N ARG A 42 13.32 -17.31 13.92
CA ARG A 42 11.97 -17.28 14.52
C ARG A 42 11.43 -15.86 14.69
N VAL A 43 12.26 -14.83 14.51
CA VAL A 43 11.85 -13.43 14.63
C VAL A 43 11.15 -12.99 13.36
N THR A 44 10.03 -12.27 13.52
CA THR A 44 9.36 -11.54 12.46
C THR A 44 9.73 -10.06 12.60
N LEU A 45 10.35 -9.47 11.56
CA LEU A 45 10.78 -8.08 11.56
C LEU A 45 10.08 -7.29 10.45
N TYR A 46 9.22 -6.35 10.82
CA TYR A 46 8.63 -5.40 9.90
C TYR A 46 9.49 -4.14 9.75
N LEU A 47 9.79 -3.77 8.50
CA LEU A 47 10.56 -2.58 8.13
C LEU A 47 9.79 -1.70 7.14
N PRO A 48 10.05 -0.38 7.06
CA PRO A 48 9.20 0.53 6.29
C PRO A 48 9.28 0.30 4.78
N THR A 49 10.42 -0.17 4.26
CA THR A 49 10.64 -0.32 2.81
C THR A 49 11.47 -1.55 2.49
N ARG A 50 11.40 -1.99 1.23
CA ARG A 50 12.27 -3.06 0.67
C ARG A 50 13.75 -2.72 0.76
N ARG A 51 14.08 -1.44 0.50
CA ARG A 51 15.46 -0.95 0.62
C ARG A 51 15.96 -1.10 2.05
N ALA A 52 15.14 -0.76 3.04
CA ALA A 52 15.48 -0.96 4.45
C ALA A 52 15.64 -2.45 4.78
N ALA A 53 14.74 -3.31 4.31
CA ALA A 53 14.81 -4.76 4.51
C ALA A 53 16.11 -5.37 3.97
N ARG A 54 16.46 -5.05 2.71
CA ARG A 54 17.70 -5.53 2.08
C ARG A 54 18.95 -4.99 2.77
N ALA A 55 18.96 -3.69 3.10
CA ALA A 55 20.09 -3.08 3.80
C ALA A 55 20.25 -3.62 5.22
N PHE A 56 19.16 -3.95 5.90
CA PHE A 56 19.18 -4.56 7.23
C PHE A 56 19.83 -5.95 7.20
N ALA A 57 19.46 -6.79 6.22
CA ALA A 57 20.07 -8.11 6.07
C ALA A 57 21.59 -8.04 5.90
N ALA A 58 22.09 -7.10 5.08
CA ALA A 58 23.52 -6.85 4.92
C ALA A 58 24.17 -6.37 6.24
N CYS A 59 23.55 -5.39 6.91
CA CYS A 59 24.03 -4.85 8.18
C CYS A 59 24.15 -5.91 9.28
N LEU A 60 23.17 -6.82 9.37
CA LEU A 60 23.18 -7.91 10.34
C LEU A 60 24.30 -8.92 10.05
N SER A 61 24.52 -9.25 8.77
CA SER A 61 25.61 -10.12 8.33
C SER A 61 26.99 -9.52 8.65
N ASP A 62 27.18 -8.22 8.39
CA ASP A 62 28.44 -7.53 8.65
C ASP A 62 28.78 -7.52 10.15
N LYS A 63 27.79 -7.30 11.02
CA LYS A 63 27.97 -7.31 12.48
C LYS A 63 28.37 -8.67 13.05
N LEU A 64 28.01 -9.76 12.38
CA LEU A 64 28.39 -11.12 12.75
C LEU A 64 29.68 -11.59 12.06
N GLY A 65 30.44 -10.67 11.44
CA GLY A 65 31.69 -10.99 10.77
C GLY A 65 31.54 -11.87 9.54
N GLY A 66 30.38 -11.83 8.87
CA GLY A 66 30.09 -12.63 7.67
C GLY A 66 29.81 -14.12 7.95
N ALA A 67 29.61 -14.49 9.22
CA ALA A 67 29.21 -15.85 9.58
C ALA A 67 27.85 -16.21 8.93
N PRO A 68 27.67 -17.44 8.40
CA PRO A 68 26.39 -17.88 7.88
C PRO A 68 25.31 -17.83 8.96
N LEU A 69 24.19 -17.16 8.67
CA LEU A 69 23.09 -16.99 9.61
C LEU A 69 21.75 -17.28 8.93
N LEU A 70 20.85 -17.93 9.67
CA LEU A 70 19.44 -17.95 9.33
C LEU A 70 18.80 -16.61 9.72
N LEU A 71 18.52 -15.79 8.71
CA LEU A 71 17.96 -14.45 8.88
C LEU A 71 16.55 -14.50 9.48
N PRO A 72 16.14 -13.45 10.22
CA PRO A 72 14.74 -13.27 10.60
C PRO A 72 13.84 -13.19 9.36
N ARG A 73 12.53 -13.44 9.55
CA ARG A 73 11.52 -13.15 8.52
C ARG A 73 11.38 -11.62 8.42
N ILE A 74 12.09 -11.01 7.47
CA ILE A 74 12.07 -9.56 7.25
C ILE A 74 10.95 -9.21 6.25
N LEU A 75 9.97 -8.44 6.69
CA LEU A 75 8.80 -8.06 5.90
C LEU A 75 8.74 -6.55 5.70
N PRO A 76 8.73 -6.05 4.45
CA PRO A 76 8.50 -4.64 4.18
C PRO A 76 7.00 -4.28 4.37
N LEU A 77 6.71 -3.16 5.03
CA LEU A 77 5.33 -2.65 5.23
C LEU A 77 4.87 -1.72 4.09
N GLY A 78 5.79 -1.00 3.44
CA GLY A 78 5.50 0.05 2.45
C GLY A 78 5.98 -0.28 1.02
N ASP A 79 5.43 0.47 0.04
CA ASP A 79 5.61 0.36 -1.42
C ASP A 79 6.23 -0.96 -1.92
N VAL A 80 5.39 -1.96 -1.74
CA VAL A 80 5.67 -3.35 -2.07
C VAL A 80 5.25 -3.59 -3.52
N ASP A 81 6.10 -4.30 -4.24
CA ASP A 81 5.78 -4.93 -5.53
C ASP A 81 4.79 -6.10 -5.28
N GLU A 82 4.01 -6.46 -6.29
CA GLU A 82 2.96 -7.48 -6.25
C GLU A 82 3.47 -8.83 -5.71
N ALA A 83 4.65 -9.25 -6.18
CA ALA A 83 5.28 -10.52 -5.83
C ALA A 83 5.73 -10.60 -4.36
N GLU A 84 6.07 -9.46 -3.73
CA GLU A 84 6.55 -9.42 -2.35
C GLU A 84 5.41 -9.18 -1.35
N THR A 85 4.33 -8.50 -1.78
CA THR A 85 3.11 -8.34 -0.96
C THR A 85 2.49 -9.70 -0.70
N ALA A 86 2.53 -10.60 -1.69
CA ALA A 86 2.13 -11.99 -1.55
C ALA A 86 2.86 -12.70 -0.40
N LEU A 87 4.12 -12.35 -0.08
CA LEU A 87 4.90 -12.99 1.00
C LEU A 87 4.40 -12.60 2.41
N ILE A 88 3.79 -11.42 2.56
CA ILE A 88 3.20 -10.94 3.82
C ILE A 88 2.04 -11.86 4.22
N GLY A 89 1.12 -12.14 3.29
CA GLY A 89 -0.04 -13.02 3.53
C GLY A 89 0.04 -14.40 2.88
N ALA A 90 1.22 -14.86 2.44
CA ALA A 90 1.40 -16.18 1.82
C ALA A 90 0.96 -17.36 2.71
N GLY A 91 0.85 -17.13 4.03
CA GLY A 91 0.29 -18.11 4.96
C GLY A 91 -1.17 -17.88 5.36
N ALA A 92 -1.78 -16.74 5.02
CA ALA A 92 -3.10 -16.32 5.49
C ALA A 92 -4.16 -16.21 4.36
N LEU A 93 -3.74 -15.98 3.11
CA LEU A 93 -4.64 -15.70 1.98
C LEU A 93 -4.64 -16.78 0.90
N ALA A 94 -4.38 -18.04 1.27
CA ALA A 94 -4.59 -19.16 0.34
C ALA A 94 -6.06 -19.28 -0.15
N GLU A 95 -7.01 -18.57 0.48
CA GLU A 95 -8.45 -18.69 0.20
C GLU A 95 -9.04 -17.56 -0.66
N ASP A 96 -8.45 -16.34 -0.68
CA ASP A 96 -9.00 -15.21 -1.46
C ASP A 96 -8.22 -15.02 -2.76
N ARG A 97 -8.79 -15.49 -3.88
CA ARG A 97 -8.14 -15.54 -5.22
C ARG A 97 -8.09 -14.18 -5.93
N ILE A 98 -8.49 -13.09 -5.27
CA ILE A 98 -8.58 -11.78 -5.91
C ILE A 98 -7.16 -11.19 -6.03
N ALA A 99 -6.65 -11.19 -7.25
CA ALA A 99 -5.38 -10.58 -7.59
C ALA A 99 -5.55 -9.08 -7.89
N PRO A 100 -4.50 -8.28 -7.67
CA PRO A 100 -4.46 -6.92 -8.19
C PRO A 100 -4.50 -6.93 -9.72
N ILE A 101 -5.15 -5.91 -10.30
CA ILE A 101 -5.21 -5.72 -11.74
C ILE A 101 -3.85 -5.28 -12.30
N ASP A 102 -3.44 -5.87 -13.43
CA ASP A 102 -2.21 -5.48 -14.13
C ASP A 102 -2.17 -3.95 -14.39
N PRO A 103 -1.06 -3.26 -14.06
CA PRO A 103 -0.97 -1.80 -14.17
C PRO A 103 -1.27 -1.27 -15.57
N LEU A 104 -0.83 -1.97 -16.63
CA LEU A 104 -1.07 -1.55 -18.00
C LEU A 104 -2.55 -1.76 -18.38
N ALA A 105 -3.13 -2.91 -18.03
CA ALA A 105 -4.55 -3.17 -18.23
C ALA A 105 -5.41 -2.13 -17.51
N ARG A 106 -5.10 -1.83 -16.24
CA ARG A 106 -5.74 -0.77 -15.44
C ARG A 106 -5.68 0.57 -16.17
N ARG A 107 -4.48 0.98 -16.60
CA ARG A 107 -4.24 2.23 -17.34
C ARG A 107 -5.08 2.32 -18.62
N MET A 108 -5.13 1.24 -19.39
CA MET A 108 -5.85 1.18 -20.66
C MET A 108 -7.37 1.18 -20.50
N ILE A 109 -7.90 0.49 -19.49
CA ILE A 109 -9.34 0.50 -19.19
C ILE A 109 -9.77 1.89 -18.73
N LEU A 110 -9.05 2.51 -17.79
CA LEU A 110 -9.34 3.87 -17.35
C LEU A 110 -9.27 4.85 -18.51
N THR A 111 -8.28 4.73 -19.40
CA THR A 111 -8.18 5.57 -20.61
C THR A 111 -9.44 5.45 -21.48
N ARG A 112 -9.96 4.24 -21.68
CA ARG A 112 -11.21 4.02 -22.43
C ARG A 112 -12.43 4.65 -21.76
N LEU A 113 -12.51 4.61 -20.43
CA LEU A 113 -13.60 5.24 -19.69
C LEU A 113 -13.53 6.76 -19.80
N VAL A 114 -12.34 7.34 -19.64
CA VAL A 114 -12.09 8.77 -19.76
C VAL A 114 -12.40 9.27 -21.18
N ASP A 115 -11.98 8.53 -22.20
CA ASP A 115 -12.25 8.83 -23.61
C ASP A 115 -13.75 8.71 -23.95
N ALA A 116 -14.44 7.69 -23.41
CA ALA A 116 -15.89 7.55 -23.56
C ALA A 116 -16.65 8.71 -22.88
N TRP A 117 -16.26 9.07 -21.65
CA TRP A 117 -16.80 10.22 -20.95
C TRP A 117 -16.56 11.51 -21.76
N GLY A 118 -15.33 11.72 -22.26
CA GLY A 118 -14.99 12.91 -23.02
C GLY A 118 -15.75 13.06 -24.34
N ARG A 119 -16.14 11.96 -24.99
CA ARG A 119 -17.05 11.97 -26.14
C ARG A 119 -18.49 12.31 -25.76
N SER A 120 -18.95 11.87 -24.59
CA SER A 120 -20.31 12.15 -24.10
C SER A 120 -20.47 13.57 -23.53
N ALA A 121 -19.39 14.12 -22.98
CA ALA A 121 -19.32 15.50 -22.50
C ALA A 121 -19.36 16.45 -23.71
N ASN A 122 -20.55 16.90 -24.09
CA ASN A 122 -20.78 17.81 -25.21
C ASN A 122 -19.97 19.11 -25.06
N ARG A 123 -18.83 19.19 -25.76
CA ARG A 123 -17.99 20.41 -25.85
C ARG A 123 -18.78 21.65 -26.28
N SER A 124 -19.85 21.47 -27.06
CA SER A 124 -20.68 22.55 -27.59
C SER A 124 -21.61 23.22 -26.56
N HIS A 125 -21.92 22.56 -25.44
CA HIS A 125 -22.75 23.14 -24.36
C HIS A 125 -21.93 23.80 -23.25
N LEU A 126 -20.66 23.44 -23.16
CA LEU A 126 -19.67 24.08 -22.32
C LEU A 126 -19.13 25.29 -23.09
N ARG A 127 -19.86 26.41 -23.06
CA ARG A 127 -19.32 27.74 -23.42
C ARG A 127 -18.28 28.15 -22.37
N LEU A 128 -17.22 27.37 -22.25
CA LEU A 128 -16.06 27.68 -21.43
C LEU A 128 -15.34 28.84 -22.12
N ASP A 129 -14.84 29.75 -21.32
CA ASP A 129 -13.99 30.82 -21.82
C ASP A 129 -12.80 30.19 -22.57
N PRO A 130 -12.41 30.65 -23.77
CA PRO A 130 -11.23 30.13 -24.47
C PRO A 130 -9.92 30.22 -23.67
N SER A 131 -9.89 31.06 -22.62
CA SER A 131 -8.78 31.16 -21.66
C SER A 131 -8.81 30.11 -20.55
N GLU A 132 -9.92 29.37 -20.38
CA GLU A 132 -10.03 28.27 -19.42
C GLU A 132 -9.51 26.95 -20.04
N PRO A 133 -8.74 26.15 -19.28
CA PRO A 133 -8.25 24.87 -19.78
C PRO A 133 -9.43 23.93 -20.12
N SER A 134 -9.36 23.29 -21.29
CA SER A 134 -10.34 22.26 -21.68
C SER A 134 -10.26 21.08 -20.72
N LEU A 135 -11.26 20.96 -19.85
CA LEU A 135 -11.39 19.85 -18.89
C LEU A 135 -11.76 18.51 -19.56
N VAL A 136 -12.16 18.56 -20.83
CA VAL A 136 -12.59 17.39 -21.61
C VAL A 136 -11.48 16.97 -22.56
N PRO A 137 -10.97 15.72 -22.48
CA PRO A 137 -9.85 15.24 -23.31
C PRO A 137 -10.23 15.24 -24.78
N ALA A 138 -9.46 15.96 -25.61
CA ALA A 138 -9.63 16.08 -27.06
C ALA A 138 -8.97 14.96 -27.84
N THR A 139 -8.00 14.28 -27.23
CA THR A 139 -7.25 13.20 -27.84
C THR A 139 -7.16 11.99 -26.91
N LEU A 140 -6.87 10.82 -27.49
CA LEU A 140 -6.56 9.62 -26.70
C LEU A 140 -5.30 9.80 -25.83
N ALA A 141 -4.35 10.64 -26.26
CA ALA A 141 -3.16 10.94 -25.47
C ALA A 141 -3.53 11.73 -24.20
N GLU A 142 -4.42 12.70 -24.29
CA GLU A 142 -4.95 13.44 -23.13
C GLU A 142 -5.80 12.54 -22.23
N ALA A 143 -6.65 11.69 -22.81
CA ALA A 143 -7.41 10.70 -22.04
C ALA A 143 -6.49 9.72 -21.30
N TYR A 144 -5.39 9.31 -21.94
CA TYR A 144 -4.35 8.53 -21.30
C TYR A 144 -3.74 9.33 -20.15
N GLY A 145 -3.30 10.58 -20.35
CA GLY A 145 -2.82 11.44 -19.26
C GLY A 145 -3.76 11.45 -18.04
N LEU A 146 -5.01 11.86 -18.25
CA LEU A 146 -6.05 11.97 -17.22
C LEU A 146 -6.38 10.65 -16.51
N ALA A 147 -6.36 9.53 -17.24
CA ALA A 147 -6.55 8.22 -16.61
C ALA A 147 -5.45 7.90 -15.57
N GLY A 148 -4.31 8.59 -15.63
CA GLY A 148 -3.18 8.39 -14.72
C GLY A 148 -3.39 9.16 -13.46
N ASP A 149 -3.87 10.40 -13.62
CA ASP A 149 -4.30 11.25 -12.51
C ASP A 149 -5.47 10.59 -11.76
N LEU A 150 -6.43 9.99 -12.47
CA LEU A 150 -7.50 9.20 -11.85
C LEU A 150 -6.96 7.97 -11.09
N ALA A 151 -6.02 7.23 -11.68
CA ALA A 151 -5.42 6.08 -10.99
C ALA A 151 -4.67 6.52 -9.73
N ALA A 152 -3.92 7.62 -9.79
CA ALA A 152 -3.19 8.17 -8.65
C ALA A 152 -4.14 8.66 -7.54
N LEU A 153 -5.23 9.35 -7.90
CA LEU A 153 -6.28 9.75 -6.96
C LEU A 153 -6.91 8.54 -6.28
N LEU A 154 -7.24 7.50 -7.07
CA LEU A 154 -7.81 6.27 -6.56
C LEU A 154 -6.88 5.59 -5.56
N ASP A 155 -5.59 5.50 -5.87
CA ASP A 155 -4.58 4.91 -4.99
C ASP A 155 -4.44 5.70 -3.68
N GLN A 156 -4.49 7.04 -3.73
CA GLN A 156 -4.49 7.88 -2.52
C GLN A 156 -5.73 7.63 -1.66
N MET A 157 -6.93 7.62 -2.26
CA MET A 157 -8.16 7.35 -1.53
C MET A 157 -8.13 5.99 -0.84
N GLN A 158 -7.70 4.95 -1.55
CA GLN A 158 -7.62 3.60 -1.01
C GLN A 158 -6.53 3.46 0.06
N THR A 159 -5.40 4.15 -0.09
CA THR A 159 -4.34 4.19 0.93
C THR A 159 -4.87 4.79 2.24
N GLU A 160 -5.73 5.81 2.15
CA GLU A 160 -6.37 6.47 3.29
C GLU A 160 -7.68 5.79 3.75
N ASP A 161 -7.98 4.58 3.25
CA ASP A 161 -9.20 3.83 3.57
C ASP A 161 -10.51 4.59 3.26
N VAL A 162 -10.47 5.43 2.22
CA VAL A 162 -11.61 6.22 1.75
C VAL A 162 -12.32 5.47 0.62
N ALA A 163 -13.60 5.16 0.84
CA ALA A 163 -14.47 4.51 -0.15
C ALA A 163 -14.60 5.34 -1.45
N VAL A 164 -14.28 4.71 -2.60
CA VAL A 164 -14.30 5.34 -3.93
C VAL A 164 -15.71 5.73 -4.36
N GLU A 165 -16.72 5.00 -3.90
CA GLU A 165 -18.14 5.24 -4.17
C GLU A 165 -18.60 6.63 -3.69
N ARG A 166 -17.84 7.25 -2.78
CA ARG A 166 -18.09 8.64 -2.35
C ARG A 166 -17.94 9.64 -3.50
N LEU A 167 -17.06 9.37 -4.48
CA LEU A 167 -16.89 10.21 -5.67
C LEU A 167 -18.17 10.24 -6.52
N GLY A 168 -18.90 9.11 -6.58
CA GLY A 168 -20.18 9.04 -7.30
C GLY A 168 -21.35 9.74 -6.61
N ARG A 169 -21.14 10.28 -5.40
CA ARG A 169 -22.16 10.94 -4.56
C ARG A 169 -21.83 12.40 -4.24
N LEU A 170 -20.90 13.01 -4.97
CA LEU A 170 -20.55 14.41 -4.79
C LEU A 170 -21.75 15.30 -5.16
N ASP A 171 -22.27 16.05 -4.19
CA ASP A 171 -23.31 17.06 -4.47
C ASP A 171 -22.68 18.30 -5.11
N ALA A 172 -22.67 18.28 -6.44
CA ALA A 172 -22.17 19.38 -7.25
C ALA A 172 -23.28 20.34 -7.74
N ALA A 173 -24.56 20.05 -7.46
CA ALA A 173 -25.70 20.73 -8.07
C ALA A 173 -25.76 22.24 -7.75
N ARG A 174 -25.21 22.63 -6.60
CA ARG A 174 -25.13 24.01 -6.13
C ARG A 174 -23.94 24.81 -6.67
N PHE A 175 -23.02 24.17 -7.39
CA PHE A 175 -21.83 24.82 -7.95
C PHE A 175 -21.98 25.07 -9.44
N ASP A 176 -21.07 25.85 -10.02
CA ASP A 176 -21.04 26.12 -11.47
C ASP A 176 -20.87 24.83 -12.29
N LYS A 177 -21.23 24.89 -13.57
CA LYS A 177 -21.18 23.81 -14.56
C LYS A 177 -19.83 23.10 -14.61
N ILE A 178 -18.73 23.83 -14.41
CA ILE A 178 -17.38 23.26 -14.35
C ILE A 178 -17.25 22.25 -13.19
N TRP A 179 -17.78 22.59 -12.01
CA TRP A 179 -17.74 21.70 -10.85
C TRP A 179 -18.68 20.50 -11.01
N GLN A 180 -19.82 20.71 -11.66
CA GLN A 180 -20.74 19.62 -12.03
C GLN A 180 -20.06 18.64 -13.00
N LEU A 181 -19.36 19.17 -14.00
CA LEU A 181 -18.58 18.38 -14.97
C LEU A 181 -17.46 17.59 -14.28
N ASN A 182 -16.73 18.21 -13.35
CA ASN A 182 -15.69 17.53 -12.58
C ASN A 182 -16.27 16.40 -11.71
N ALA A 183 -17.43 16.60 -11.08
CA ALA A 183 -18.09 15.54 -10.32
C ALA A 183 -18.54 14.38 -11.22
N GLU A 184 -19.07 14.67 -12.41
CA GLU A 184 -19.41 13.65 -13.41
C GLU A 184 -18.16 12.89 -13.88
N PHE A 185 -17.05 13.57 -14.12
CA PHE A 185 -15.77 12.95 -14.43
C PHE A 185 -15.29 12.00 -13.32
N LEU A 186 -15.30 12.46 -12.06
CA LEU A 186 -14.91 11.64 -10.91
C LEU A 186 -15.86 10.46 -10.67
N SER A 187 -17.11 10.54 -11.13
CA SER A 187 -18.07 9.44 -11.05
C SER A 187 -17.64 8.20 -11.85
N ILE A 188 -16.73 8.34 -12.83
CA ILE A 188 -16.09 7.20 -13.52
C ILE A 188 -15.52 6.22 -12.49
N LEU A 189 -14.80 6.74 -11.50
CA LEU A 189 -14.21 5.93 -10.42
C LEU A 189 -15.25 5.47 -9.41
N GLY A 190 -16.25 6.30 -9.09
CA GLY A 190 -17.26 5.98 -8.09
C GLY A 190 -18.37 5.02 -8.55
N GLY A 191 -18.51 4.78 -9.86
CA GLY A 191 -19.59 3.97 -10.43
C GLY A 191 -19.11 2.86 -11.36
N ALA A 192 -18.50 3.22 -12.50
CA ALA A 192 -18.12 2.24 -13.52
C ALA A 192 -16.96 1.34 -13.08
N TRP A 193 -15.93 1.93 -12.44
CA TRP A 193 -14.70 1.23 -12.11
C TRP A 193 -14.87 0.01 -11.16
N PRO A 194 -15.59 0.11 -10.02
CA PRO A 194 -15.79 -1.03 -9.13
C PRO A 194 -16.52 -2.20 -9.82
N THR A 195 -17.48 -1.89 -10.69
CA THR A 195 -18.21 -2.90 -11.48
C THR A 195 -17.25 -3.67 -12.40
N ILE A 196 -16.38 -2.95 -13.11
CA ILE A 196 -15.39 -3.55 -14.02
C ILE A 196 -14.40 -4.44 -13.26
N LEU A 197 -13.95 -4.02 -12.08
CA LEU A 197 -13.07 -4.84 -11.24
C LEU A 197 -13.77 -6.13 -10.78
N SER A 198 -15.03 -6.02 -10.35
CA SER A 198 -15.84 -7.17 -9.94
C SER A 198 -16.04 -8.17 -11.07
N GLU A 199 -16.37 -7.71 -12.29
CA GLU A 199 -16.53 -8.56 -13.48
C GLU A 199 -15.24 -9.31 -13.85
N ARG A 200 -14.09 -8.73 -13.51
CA ARG A 200 -12.76 -9.29 -13.79
C ARG A 200 -12.24 -10.17 -12.65
N GLY A 201 -12.93 -10.22 -11.50
CA GLY A 201 -12.41 -10.89 -10.30
C GLY A 201 -11.08 -10.29 -9.81
N ALA A 202 -10.87 -8.99 -10.03
CA ALA A 202 -9.64 -8.29 -9.70
C ALA A 202 -9.90 -7.16 -8.68
N CYS A 203 -8.83 -6.63 -8.09
CA CYS A 203 -8.89 -5.43 -7.26
C CYS A 203 -7.78 -4.44 -7.63
N ASP A 204 -7.84 -3.22 -7.09
CA ASP A 204 -6.74 -2.27 -7.23
C ASP A 204 -5.53 -2.65 -6.35
N PRO A 205 -4.30 -2.28 -6.73
CA PRO A 205 -3.09 -2.58 -5.94
C PRO A 205 -3.13 -2.08 -4.49
N ALA A 206 -3.65 -0.87 -4.24
CA ALA A 206 -3.76 -0.34 -2.88
C ALA A 206 -4.79 -1.12 -2.04
N THR A 207 -5.91 -1.51 -2.64
CA THR A 207 -6.91 -2.40 -2.01
C THR A 207 -6.31 -3.76 -1.69
N PHE A 208 -5.59 -4.37 -2.63
CA PHE A 208 -4.90 -5.64 -2.42
C PHE A 208 -3.95 -5.55 -1.22
N ARG A 209 -3.08 -4.53 -1.20
CA ARG A 209 -2.13 -4.27 -0.10
C ARG A 209 -2.84 -4.15 1.25
N ASN A 210 -3.93 -3.39 1.33
CA ASN A 210 -4.70 -3.25 2.57
C ASN A 210 -5.27 -4.59 3.06
N ARG A 211 -5.76 -5.44 2.15
CA ARG A 211 -6.22 -6.80 2.48
C ARG A 211 -5.09 -7.69 2.98
N MET A 212 -3.91 -7.63 2.35
CA MET A 212 -2.73 -8.39 2.79
C MET A 212 -2.29 -8.00 4.21
N LEU A 213 -2.29 -6.70 4.52
CA LEU A 213 -1.97 -6.21 5.87
C LEU A 213 -3.02 -6.62 6.91
N ALA A 214 -4.31 -6.58 6.54
CA ALA A 214 -5.39 -7.03 7.40
C ALA A 214 -5.30 -8.54 7.68
N ALA A 215 -5.00 -9.37 6.67
CA ALA A 215 -4.83 -10.79 6.85
C ALA A 215 -3.62 -11.14 7.72
N GLU A 216 -2.50 -10.42 7.57
CA GLU A 216 -1.34 -10.60 8.45
C GLU A 216 -1.69 -10.21 9.89
N ARG A 217 -2.41 -9.11 10.10
CA ARG A 217 -2.90 -8.71 11.42
C ARG A 217 -3.75 -9.81 12.05
N ASP A 218 -4.69 -10.37 11.31
CA ASP A 218 -5.57 -11.43 11.80
C ASP A 218 -4.79 -12.72 12.10
N ARG A 219 -3.77 -13.03 11.29
CA ARG A 219 -2.81 -14.12 11.58
C ARG A 219 -2.05 -13.87 12.89
N LEU A 220 -1.56 -12.66 13.14
CA LEU A 220 -0.87 -12.32 14.41
C LEU A 220 -1.81 -12.52 15.61
N LEU A 221 -3.04 -11.98 15.51
CA LEU A 221 -4.05 -12.07 16.57
C LEU A 221 -4.53 -13.50 16.85
N SER A 222 -4.47 -14.39 15.86
CA SER A 222 -4.81 -15.81 16.02
C SER A 222 -3.84 -16.58 16.93
N GLY A 223 -2.67 -16.01 17.25
CA GLY A 223 -1.60 -16.70 17.99
C GLY A 223 -0.81 -17.71 17.14
N ALA A 224 -1.02 -17.76 15.82
CA ALA A 224 -0.30 -18.64 14.91
C ALA A 224 1.21 -18.31 14.81
N VAL A 225 1.63 -17.10 15.22
CA VAL A 225 3.03 -16.68 15.25
C VAL A 225 3.57 -16.79 16.68
N THR A 226 4.57 -17.65 16.88
CA THR A 226 5.08 -18.02 18.21
C THR A 226 6.42 -17.35 18.57
N GLY A 227 7.06 -16.66 17.62
CA GLY A 227 8.33 -15.97 17.83
C GLY A 227 8.18 -14.46 18.08
N PRO A 228 9.27 -13.76 18.46
CA PRO A 228 9.27 -12.31 18.65
C PRO A 228 8.85 -11.56 17.38
N ILE A 229 7.96 -10.59 17.53
CA ILE A 229 7.50 -9.72 16.44
C ILE A 229 8.01 -8.32 16.72
N ILE A 230 8.76 -7.76 15.79
CA ILE A 230 9.38 -6.44 15.90
C ILE A 230 8.91 -5.62 14.71
N ALA A 231 8.39 -4.42 14.95
CA ALA A 231 8.17 -3.42 13.92
C ALA A 231 9.08 -2.23 14.17
N ALA A 232 9.87 -1.85 13.16
CA ALA A 232 10.87 -0.79 13.31
C ALA A 232 10.77 0.21 12.16
N GLY A 233 10.79 1.51 12.47
CA GLY A 233 10.86 2.57 11.48
C GLY A 233 9.55 2.84 10.72
N SER A 234 8.43 2.29 11.18
CA SER A 234 7.09 2.64 10.68
C SER A 234 6.47 3.70 11.59
N THR A 235 5.91 4.75 10.97
CA THR A 235 5.15 5.80 11.66
C THR A 235 3.66 5.48 11.74
N GLY A 236 3.19 4.37 11.14
CA GLY A 236 1.78 3.99 11.14
C GLY A 236 0.85 5.00 10.46
N THR A 237 1.36 5.84 9.55
CA THR A 237 0.55 6.90 8.91
C THR A 237 -0.54 6.35 7.99
N VAL A 238 -0.33 5.17 7.41
CA VAL A 238 -1.34 4.46 6.62
C VAL A 238 -2.27 3.69 7.57
N PRO A 239 -3.60 3.87 7.52
CA PRO A 239 -4.55 3.23 8.44
C PRO A 239 -4.45 1.69 8.51
N ALA A 240 -4.20 1.02 7.37
CA ALA A 240 -3.98 -0.43 7.34
C ALA A 240 -2.74 -0.85 8.13
N THR A 241 -1.64 -0.11 7.98
CA THR A 241 -0.39 -0.35 8.73
C THR A 241 -0.56 -0.05 10.22
N ALA A 242 -1.21 1.06 10.59
CA ALA A 242 -1.51 1.35 11.99
C ALA A 242 -2.31 0.22 12.66
N ARG A 243 -3.33 -0.31 11.96
CA ARG A 243 -4.12 -1.46 12.45
C ARG A 243 -3.29 -2.72 12.61
N LEU A 244 -2.34 -2.99 11.72
CA LEU A 244 -1.40 -4.11 11.87
C LEU A 244 -0.49 -3.93 13.10
N LEU A 245 0.04 -2.72 13.30
CA LEU A 245 0.91 -2.42 14.45
C LEU A 245 0.20 -2.45 15.80
N ALA A 246 -1.13 -2.34 15.80
CA ALA A 246 -1.97 -2.39 16.99
C ALA A 246 -2.46 -3.81 17.36
N ALA A 247 -2.09 -4.84 16.58
CA ALA A 247 -2.37 -6.24 16.89
C ALA A 247 -1.64 -6.69 18.16
#